data_AF-A0A0F3KDB7-F1
#
_entry.id   AF-A0A0F3KDB7-F1
#
_cell.length_a   1.000
_cell.length_b   1.000
_cell.length_c   1.000
_cell.angle_alpha   90.00
_cell.angle_beta   90.00
_cell.angle_gamma   90.00
#
_symmetry.space_group_name_H-M   'P 1'
#
loop_
_entity.id
_entity.type
_entity.pdbx_description
1 polymer ?
#
loop_
_entity_poly.entity_id
_entity_poly.type
_entity_poly.pdbx_seq_one_letter_code
_entity_poly.pdbx_strand_id
1 'polypeptide(L)'
;MDKEALDLTPLESAVRRLGEGLQRYEQDITDDQIRDGLIQRFEYTYEISHKMLKRFLEKTSANPAEFDGMTFQDLIRTGNERGLLLGDWPAWRNYRDMRGRTSHTYAEAVALQVVGGIPDFLAEARHLLGSLRTAA
;
A
#
# COMPACT_ATOMS: atom_id res chain seq x y z
N MET A 1 -2.13 -24.02 20.90
CA MET A 1 -1.71 -22.62 21.04
C MET A 1 -2.29 -21.91 19.84
N ASP A 2 -3.44 -21.27 20.01
CA ASP A 2 -4.16 -20.65 18.90
C ASP A 2 -3.25 -19.63 18.22
N LYS A 3 -2.88 -19.91 16.96
CA LYS A 3 -2.23 -18.93 16.08
C LYS A 3 -3.30 -17.90 15.71
N GLU A 4 -3.56 -16.96 16.62
CA GLU A 4 -4.54 -15.88 16.47
C GLU A 4 -4.47 -15.30 15.06
N ALA A 5 -5.60 -15.28 14.34
CA ALA A 5 -5.71 -14.87 12.94
C ALA A 5 -5.05 -13.50 12.70
N LEU A 6 -4.44 -13.29 11.52
CA LEU A 6 -3.81 -11.99 11.24
C LEU A 6 -4.92 -10.96 11.13
N ASP A 7 -4.92 -9.94 11.99
CA ASP A 7 -5.92 -8.87 11.93
C ASP A 7 -5.68 -7.98 10.70
N LEU A 8 -6.58 -8.10 9.72
CA LEU A 8 -6.56 -7.35 8.46
C LEU A 8 -7.34 -6.02 8.55
N THR A 9 -8.03 -5.74 9.67
CA THR A 9 -8.86 -4.54 9.85
C THR A 9 -8.12 -3.22 9.53
N PRO A 10 -6.84 -3.03 9.91
CA PRO A 10 -6.11 -1.81 9.57
C PRO A 10 -5.95 -1.61 8.05
N LEU A 11 -5.63 -2.68 7.31
CA LEU A 11 -5.45 -2.62 5.85
C LEU A 11 -6.79 -2.39 5.15
N GLU A 12 -7.85 -3.08 5.59
CA GLU A 12 -9.21 -2.88 5.07
C GLU A 12 -9.67 -1.43 5.23
N SER A 13 -9.50 -0.87 6.43
CA SER A 13 -9.86 0.53 6.70
C SER A 13 -9.05 1.50 5.84
N ALA A 14 -7.74 1.26 5.69
CA ALA A 14 -6.88 2.10 4.87
C ALA A 14 -7.26 2.08 3.39
N VAL A 15 -7.45 0.90 2.80
CA VAL A 15 -7.86 0.73 1.40
C VAL A 15 -9.22 1.38 1.13
N ARG A 16 -10.20 1.18 2.03
CA ARG A 16 -11.52 1.82 1.91
C ARG A 16 -11.39 3.34 1.92
N ARG A 17 -10.67 3.90 2.90
CA ARG A 17 -10.50 5.35 3.03
C ARG A 17 -9.74 5.94 1.86
N LEU A 18 -8.73 5.26 1.31
CA LEU A 18 -8.04 5.70 0.10
C LEU A 18 -9.01 5.79 -1.08
N GLY A 19 -9.85 4.76 -1.28
CA GLY A 19 -10.88 4.76 -2.31
C GLY A 19 -11.91 5.89 -2.15
N GLU A 20 -12.40 6.12 -0.94
CA GLU A 20 -13.30 7.25 -0.65
C GLU A 20 -12.64 8.61 -0.92
N GLY A 21 -11.33 8.73 -0.64
CA GLY A 21 -10.58 9.96 -0.89
C GLY A 21 -10.43 10.22 -2.39
N LEU A 22 -10.10 9.18 -3.16
CA LEU A 22 -9.96 9.27 -4.60
C LEU A 22 -11.30 9.68 -5.25
N GLN A 23 -12.39 9.03 -4.86
CA GLN A 23 -13.72 9.35 -5.37
C GLN A 23 -14.11 10.82 -5.08
N ARG A 24 -13.73 11.36 -3.92
CA ARG A 24 -14.01 12.76 -3.58
C ARG A 24 -13.16 13.74 -4.37
N TYR A 25 -11.87 13.42 -4.56
CA TYR A 25 -10.98 14.20 -5.41
C TYR A 25 -11.46 14.25 -6.87
N GLU A 26 -11.94 13.14 -7.42
CA GLU A 26 -12.44 13.07 -8.80
C GLU A 26 -13.69 13.92 -9.06
N GLN A 27 -14.42 14.31 -8.01
CA GLN A 27 -15.59 15.19 -8.15
C GLN A 27 -15.22 16.66 -8.27
N ASP A 28 -14.11 17.07 -7.66
CA ASP A 28 -13.54 18.41 -7.78
C ASP A 28 -12.03 18.33 -7.61
N ILE A 29 -11.32 18.25 -8.74
CA ILE A 29 -9.86 18.15 -8.76
C ILE A 29 -9.16 19.47 -8.42
N THR A 30 -9.92 20.57 -8.28
CA THR A 30 -9.40 21.90 -7.95
C THR A 30 -9.35 22.17 -6.44
N ASP A 31 -9.96 21.30 -5.63
CA ASP A 31 -9.93 21.40 -4.17
C ASP A 31 -8.60 20.87 -3.61
N ASP A 32 -7.70 21.81 -3.28
CA ASP A 32 -6.39 21.53 -2.69
C ASP A 32 -6.49 20.74 -1.36
N GLN A 33 -7.50 21.00 -0.54
CA GLN A 33 -7.65 20.34 0.75
C GLN A 33 -8.06 18.88 0.57
N ILE A 34 -8.90 18.59 -0.41
CA ILE A 34 -9.24 17.20 -0.78
C ILE A 34 -8.03 16.49 -1.39
N ARG A 35 -7.25 17.17 -2.25
CA ARG A 35 -6.01 16.63 -2.82
C ARG A 35 -5.00 16.26 -1.72
N ASP A 36 -4.73 17.16 -0.79
CA ASP A 36 -3.79 16.94 0.31
C ASP A 36 -4.27 15.82 1.24
N GLY A 37 -5.58 15.80 1.51
CA GLY A 37 -6.23 14.70 2.21
C GLY A 37 -6.00 13.36 1.50
N LEU A 38 -6.18 13.29 0.19
CA LEU A 38 -5.97 12.09 -0.61
C LEU A 38 -4.50 11.60 -0.56
N ILE A 39 -3.54 12.52 -0.68
CA ILE A 39 -2.10 12.21 -0.55
C ILE A 39 -1.80 11.62 0.84
N GLN A 40 -2.33 12.21 1.91
CA GLN A 40 -2.16 11.67 3.26
C GLN A 40 -2.73 10.25 3.39
N ARG A 41 -3.85 9.95 2.70
CA ARG A 41 -4.42 8.60 2.66
C ARG A 41 -3.55 7.61 1.90
N PHE A 42 -2.93 8.05 0.82
CA PHE A 42 -1.95 7.24 0.10
C PHE A 42 -0.77 6.87 1.02
N GLU A 43 -0.19 7.82 1.74
CA GLU A 43 0.97 7.58 2.60
C GLU A 43 0.73 6.48 3.63
N TYR A 44 -0.33 6.59 4.44
CA TYR A 44 -0.57 5.58 5.46
C TYR A 44 -0.99 4.24 4.85
N THR A 45 -1.66 4.24 3.69
CA THR A 45 -2.08 3.00 3.03
C THR A 45 -0.87 2.27 2.46
N TYR A 46 0.09 2.99 1.89
CA TYR A 46 1.40 2.46 1.50
C TYR A 46 2.11 1.81 2.69
N GLU A 47 2.25 2.54 3.81
CA GLU A 47 2.93 2.03 5.00
C GLU A 47 2.26 0.79 5.60
N ILE A 48 0.92 0.78 5.64
CA ILE A 48 0.16 -0.37 6.15
C ILE A 48 0.28 -1.56 5.21
N SER A 49 0.29 -1.35 3.89
CA SER A 49 0.32 -2.43 2.90
C SER A 49 1.59 -3.28 3.02
N HIS A 50 2.77 -2.67 2.99
CA HIS A 50 4.02 -3.44 3.07
C HIS A 50 4.27 -4.06 4.45
N LYS A 51 3.82 -3.39 5.52
CA LYS A 51 3.86 -3.97 6.88
C LYS A 51 2.94 -5.17 7.01
N MET A 52 1.75 -5.12 6.40
CA MET A 52 0.81 -6.24 6.45
C MET A 52 1.29 -7.42 5.62
N LEU A 53 1.89 -7.16 4.45
CA LEU A 53 2.58 -8.17 3.65
C LEU A 53 3.66 -8.87 4.48
N LYS A 54 4.56 -8.11 5.12
CA LYS A 54 5.63 -8.68 5.97
C LYS A 54 5.07 -9.55 7.09
N ARG A 55 4.09 -9.05 7.85
CA ARG A 55 3.45 -9.81 8.94
C ARG A 55 2.80 -11.10 8.45
N PHE A 56 2.16 -11.07 7.28
CA PHE A 56 1.56 -12.27 6.69
C PHE A 56 2.62 -13.30 6.30
N LEU A 57 3.70 -12.87 5.64
CA LEU A 57 4.79 -13.75 5.22
C LEU A 57 5.52 -14.38 6.42
N GLU A 58 5.80 -13.59 7.46
CA GLU A 58 6.34 -14.07 8.75
C GLU A 58 5.45 -15.15 9.37
N LYS A 59 4.14 -14.91 9.41
CA LYS A 59 3.19 -15.81 10.07
C LYS A 59 3.03 -17.15 9.34
N THR A 60 3.13 -17.11 8.02
CA THR A 60 2.91 -18.26 7.13
C THR A 60 4.20 -19.01 6.77
N SER A 61 5.37 -18.43 7.06
CA SER A 61 6.65 -19.10 6.84
C SER A 61 6.97 -20.15 7.92
N ALA A 62 7.70 -21.19 7.51
CA ALA A 62 8.28 -22.17 8.42
C ALA A 62 9.46 -21.57 9.23
N ASN A 63 10.09 -20.50 8.72
CA ASN A 63 11.19 -19.80 9.38
C ASN A 63 10.94 -18.28 9.40
N PRO A 64 10.13 -17.76 10.35
CA PRO A 64 9.77 -16.34 10.40
C PRO A 64 10.97 -15.38 10.53
N ALA A 65 12.08 -15.83 11.13
CA ALA A 65 13.28 -15.01 11.32
C ALA A 65 13.96 -14.60 10.00
N GLU A 66 13.64 -15.26 8.88
CA GLU A 66 14.16 -14.88 7.57
C GLU A 66 13.68 -13.49 7.11
N PHE A 67 12.59 -12.97 7.67
CA PHE A 67 12.03 -11.66 7.32
C PHE A 67 12.57 -10.49 8.14
N ASP A 68 13.28 -10.73 9.24
CA ASP A 68 13.78 -9.68 10.14
C ASP A 68 14.86 -8.81 9.46
N GLY A 69 15.73 -9.42 8.66
CA GLY A 69 16.79 -8.75 7.90
C GLY A 69 16.47 -8.53 6.41
N MET A 70 15.27 -8.92 5.96
CA MET A 70 14.90 -8.88 4.55
C MET A 70 14.81 -7.43 4.05
N THR A 71 15.40 -7.17 2.88
CA THR A 71 15.28 -5.86 2.25
C THR A 71 13.85 -5.64 1.77
N PHE A 72 13.44 -4.37 1.65
CA PHE A 72 12.13 -4.05 1.07
C PHE A 72 11.94 -4.63 -0.33
N GLN A 73 12.99 -4.63 -1.15
CA GLN A 73 12.94 -5.17 -2.50
C GLN A 73 12.69 -6.69 -2.50
N ASP A 74 13.35 -7.44 -1.61
CA ASP A 74 13.18 -8.89 -1.52
C ASP A 74 11.83 -9.26 -0.87
N LEU A 75 11.32 -8.42 0.05
CA LEU A 75 9.97 -8.54 0.58
C LEU A 75 8.93 -8.46 -0.54
N ILE A 76 9.05 -7.47 -1.43
CA ILE A 76 8.14 -7.31 -2.57
C ILE A 76 8.27 -8.48 -3.53
N ARG A 77 9.48 -8.90 -3.89
CA ARG A 77 9.69 -10.08 -4.75
C ARG A 77 9.02 -11.32 -4.17
N THR A 78 9.26 -11.60 -2.90
CA THR A 78 8.65 -12.73 -2.20
C THR A 78 7.12 -12.66 -2.21
N GLY A 79 6.55 -11.47 -1.96
CA GLY A 79 5.10 -11.25 -2.02
C GLY A 79 4.53 -11.50 -3.42
N ASN A 80 5.17 -10.98 -4.46
CA ASN A 80 4.74 -11.15 -5.83
C ASN A 80 4.87 -12.61 -6.31
N GLU A 81 5.97 -13.30 -5.99
CA GLU A 81 6.18 -14.72 -6.29
C GLU A 81 5.11 -15.62 -5.64
N ARG A 82 4.58 -15.22 -4.48
CA ARG A 82 3.47 -15.91 -3.80
C ARG A 82 2.08 -15.49 -4.29
N GLY A 83 2.00 -14.63 -5.31
CA GLY A 83 0.73 -14.12 -5.84
C GLY A 83 -0.03 -13.19 -4.89
N LEU A 84 0.66 -12.61 -3.90
CA LEU A 84 0.05 -11.68 -2.94
C LEU A 84 0.00 -10.24 -3.48
N LEU A 85 0.81 -9.93 -4.49
CA LEU A 85 0.97 -8.59 -5.08
C LEU A 85 0.59 -8.62 -6.55
N LEU A 86 -0.04 -7.54 -7.02
CA LEU A 86 -0.45 -7.41 -8.41
C LEU A 86 0.77 -7.01 -9.27
N GLY A 87 1.57 -6.06 -8.79
CA GLY A 87 2.78 -5.57 -9.40
C GLY A 87 4.06 -6.18 -8.83
N ASP A 88 5.12 -6.16 -9.64
CA ASP A 88 6.45 -6.61 -9.29
C ASP A 88 7.29 -5.49 -8.64
N TRP A 89 8.60 -5.74 -8.50
CA TRP A 89 9.51 -4.76 -7.91
C TRP A 89 9.50 -3.38 -8.60
N PRO A 90 9.62 -3.27 -9.94
CA PRO A 90 9.45 -2.01 -10.65
C PRO A 90 8.20 -1.20 -10.24
N ALA A 91 7.03 -1.83 -10.14
CA ALA A 91 5.80 -1.15 -9.73
C ALA A 91 5.90 -0.62 -8.29
N TRP A 92 6.34 -1.46 -7.35
CA TRP A 92 6.49 -1.08 -5.95
C TRP A 92 7.61 -0.08 -5.69
N ARG A 93 8.67 -0.10 -6.51
CA ARG A 93 9.69 0.94 -6.52
C ARG A 93 9.08 2.29 -6.89
N ASN A 94 8.20 2.34 -7.89
CA ASN A 94 7.50 3.57 -8.26
C ASN A 94 6.63 4.06 -7.10
N TYR A 95 5.89 3.20 -6.41
CA TYR A 95 5.09 3.60 -5.24
C TYR A 95 5.97 4.10 -4.08
N ARG A 96 7.14 3.48 -3.87
CA ARG A 96 8.12 3.93 -2.88
C ARG A 96 8.68 5.30 -3.24
N ASP A 97 9.00 5.53 -4.50
CA ASP A 97 9.50 6.82 -5.00
C ASP A 97 8.41 7.89 -4.88
N MET A 98 7.15 7.57 -5.24
CA MET A 98 6.01 8.45 -5.01
C MET A 98 5.86 8.82 -3.53
N ARG A 99 5.95 7.85 -2.62
CA ARG A 99 5.91 8.10 -1.17
C ARG A 99 7.08 8.96 -0.70
N GLY A 100 8.26 8.83 -1.30
CA GLY A 100 9.40 9.70 -1.01
C GLY A 100 9.18 11.15 -1.43
N ARG A 101 8.28 11.40 -2.39
CA ARG A 101 8.00 12.74 -2.91
C ARG A 101 6.88 13.45 -2.17
N THR A 102 6.14 12.78 -1.29
CA THR A 102 5.01 13.38 -0.57
C THR A 102 5.43 14.51 0.38
N SER A 103 6.67 14.50 0.87
CA SER A 103 7.26 15.62 1.62
C SER A 103 7.38 16.91 0.81
N HIS A 104 7.25 16.85 -0.51
CA HIS A 104 7.39 17.97 -1.44
C HIS A 104 6.05 18.39 -2.08
N THR A 105 4.91 17.92 -1.56
CA THR A 105 3.59 18.20 -2.16
C THR A 105 3.07 19.60 -1.90
N TYR A 106 3.80 20.43 -1.15
CA TYR A 106 3.62 21.88 -1.15
C TYR A 106 3.83 22.49 -2.55
N ALA A 107 4.58 21.82 -3.43
CA ALA A 107 4.64 22.16 -4.84
C ALA A 107 3.53 21.43 -5.59
N GLU A 108 2.58 22.19 -6.16
CA GLU A 108 1.40 21.64 -6.85
C GLU A 108 1.76 20.60 -7.92
N ALA A 109 2.78 20.87 -8.75
CA ALA A 109 3.23 19.93 -9.77
C ALA A 109 3.67 18.57 -9.20
N VAL A 110 4.23 18.54 -7.98
CA VAL A 110 4.59 17.30 -7.28
C VAL A 110 3.34 16.63 -6.73
N ALA A 111 2.41 17.40 -6.14
CA ALA A 111 1.13 16.88 -5.64
C ALA A 111 0.32 16.19 -6.75
N LEU A 112 0.19 16.83 -7.92
CA LEU A 112 -0.50 16.26 -9.07
C LEU A 112 0.16 14.97 -9.58
N GLN A 113 1.50 14.90 -9.57
CA GLN A 113 2.20 13.68 -9.96
C GLN A 113 2.00 12.54 -8.96
N VAL A 114 1.98 12.81 -7.65
CA VAL A 114 1.66 11.81 -6.64
C VAL A 114 0.22 11.33 -6.83
N VAL A 115 -0.75 12.25 -6.95
CA VAL A 115 -2.16 11.90 -7.10
C VAL A 115 -2.42 11.08 -8.36
N GLY A 116 -1.74 11.40 -9.46
CA GLY A 116 -1.86 10.64 -10.72
C GLY A 116 -1.50 9.15 -10.59
N GLY A 117 -0.65 8.75 -9.64
CA GLY A 117 -0.32 7.35 -9.41
C GLY A 117 -1.17 6.63 -8.35
N ILE A 118 -2.04 7.36 -7.63
CA ILE A 118 -2.88 6.77 -6.58
C ILE A 118 -3.87 5.73 -7.10
N PRO A 119 -4.51 5.88 -8.29
CA PRO A 119 -5.40 4.85 -8.83
C PRO A 119 -4.73 3.48 -8.98
N ASP A 120 -3.50 3.44 -9.51
CA ASP A 120 -2.73 2.20 -9.68
C ASP A 120 -2.37 1.59 -8.33
N PHE A 121 -1.89 2.41 -7.39
CA PHE A 121 -1.58 1.93 -6.04
C PHE A 121 -2.84 1.44 -5.30
N LEU A 122 -4.00 2.06 -5.51
CA LEU A 122 -5.26 1.59 -4.93
C LEU A 122 -5.66 0.22 -5.48
N ALA A 123 -5.45 -0.03 -6.77
CA ALA A 123 -5.66 -1.35 -7.36
C ALA A 123 -4.72 -2.40 -6.75
N GLU A 124 -3.43 -2.07 -6.60
CA GLU A 124 -2.44 -2.90 -5.91
C GLU A 124 -2.87 -3.24 -4.47
N ALA A 125 -3.24 -2.22 -3.67
CA ALA A 125 -3.61 -2.41 -2.28
C ALA A 125 -4.90 -3.23 -2.11
N ARG A 126 -5.86 -3.08 -3.04
CA ARG A 126 -7.06 -3.93 -3.10
C ARG A 126 -6.72 -5.38 -3.44
N HIS A 127 -5.81 -5.60 -4.39
CA HIS A 127 -5.34 -6.94 -4.74
C HIS A 127 -4.67 -7.60 -3.53
N LEU A 128 -3.73 -6.92 -2.87
CA LEU A 128 -3.09 -7.41 -1.66
C LEU A 128 -4.13 -7.80 -0.60
N LEU A 129 -5.07 -6.90 -0.26
CA LEU A 129 -6.11 -7.19 0.72
C LEU A 129 -6.95 -8.43 0.33
N GLY A 130 -7.29 -8.56 -0.95
CA GLY A 130 -8.01 -9.73 -1.47
C GLY A 130 -7.21 -11.02 -1.31
N SER A 131 -5.95 -11.03 -1.75
CA SER A 131 -5.07 -12.19 -1.66
C SER A 131 -4.81 -12.61 -0.20
N LEU A 132 -4.61 -11.66 0.71
CA LEU A 132 -4.45 -11.94 2.14
C LEU A 132 -5.71 -12.55 2.78
N ARG A 133 -6.91 -12.16 2.33
CA ARG A 133 -8.18 -12.73 2.82
C ARG A 133 -8.40 -14.15 2.35
N THR A 134 -7.98 -14.48 1.14
CA THR A 134 -8.14 -15.83 0.58
C THR A 134 -7.08 -16.80 1.10
N ALA A 135 -5.90 -16.30 1.45
CA ALA A 135 -4.77 -17.10 1.93
C ALA A 135 -4.69 -17.24 3.46
N ALA A 136 -5.54 -16.54 4.22
CA ALA A 136 -5.66 -16.63 5.67
C ALA A 136 -6.67 -17.71 6.09
#